data_AF-A0A7W0WUT0-F1
#
_entry.id   AF-A0A7W0WUT0-F1
#
_cell.length_a   1.000
_cell.length_b   1.000
_cell.length_c   1.000
_cell.angle_alpha   90.00
_cell.angle_beta   90.00
_cell.angle_gamma   90.00
#
_symmetry.space_group_name_H-M   'P 1'
#
loop_
_entity.id
_entity.type
_entity.pdbx_description
1 polymer ?
#
loop_
_entity_poly.entity_id
_entity_poly.type
_entity_poly.pdbx_seq_one_letter_code
_entity_poly.pdbx_strand_id
1 'polypeptide(L)' 'DVSRRGLLDADTALRAAGLRAMPLVQVLDEVLFEVPEEETDRAAKITADAMRSAFALEAPLRVGVEVGPNWADLQSFEA' A
#
# COMPACT_ATOMS: atom_id res chain seq x y z
N ASP A 1 4.84 9.46 11.85
CA ASP A 1 3.93 8.54 12.58
C ASP A 1 2.82 7.97 11.71
N VAL A 2 2.03 8.80 11.02
CA VAL A 2 0.97 8.32 10.10
C VAL A 2 1.48 7.31 9.07
N SER A 3 2.52 7.66 8.29
CA SER A 3 3.09 6.76 7.28
C SER A 3 3.66 5.46 7.88
N ARG A 4 4.37 5.55 9.01
CA ARG A 4 4.89 4.36 9.71
C ARG A 4 3.76 3.45 10.19
N ARG A 5 2.69 4.02 10.75
CA ARG A 5 1.52 3.24 11.18
C ARG A 5 0.82 2.61 9.98
N GLY A 6 0.61 3.37 8.91
CA GLY A 6 0.01 2.89 7.68
C GLY A 6 0.76 1.70 7.08
N LEU A 7 2.10 1.74 7.08
CA LEU A 7 2.92 0.59 6.66
C LEU A 7 2.66 -0.66 7.51
N LEU A 8 2.65 -0.52 8.84
CA LEU A 8 2.42 -1.65 9.75
C LEU A 8 1.01 -2.24 9.60
N ASP A 9 -0.01 -1.38 9.46
CA ASP A 9 -1.39 -1.80 9.26
C ASP A 9 -1.57 -2.49 7.90
N ALA A 10 -0.94 -1.96 6.85
CA ALA A 10 -0.94 -2.54 5.50
C ALA A 10 -0.26 -3.93 5.48
N ASP A 11 0.96 -4.06 6.04
CA ASP A 11 1.66 -5.34 6.13
C ASP A 11 0.85 -6.38 6.92
N THR A 12 0.22 -5.96 8.02
CA THR A 12 -0.68 -6.83 8.81
C THR A 12 -1.86 -7.30 7.98
N ALA A 13 -2.50 -6.41 7.22
CA ALA A 13 -3.66 -6.72 6.41
C ALA A 13 -3.32 -7.65 5.23
N LEU A 14 -2.17 -7.44 4.57
CA LEU A 14 -1.67 -8.33 3.51
C LEU A 14 -1.44 -9.75 4.03
N ARG A 15 -0.77 -9.88 5.19
CA ARG A 15 -0.52 -11.17 5.85
C ARG A 15 -1.83 -11.87 6.24
N ALA A 16 -2.78 -11.13 6.81
CA ALA A 16 -4.09 -11.67 7.17
C ALA A 16 -4.89 -12.16 5.95
N ALA A 17 -4.70 -11.52 4.79
CA ALA A 17 -5.31 -11.92 3.53
C ALA A 17 -4.58 -13.07 2.81
N GLY A 18 -3.45 -13.55 3.36
CA GLY A 18 -2.63 -14.62 2.80
C GLY A 18 -1.89 -14.23 1.51
N LEU A 19 -1.69 -12.92 1.28
CA LEU A 19 -0.96 -12.43 0.11
C LEU A 19 0.55 -12.52 0.35
N ARG A 20 1.30 -12.68 -0.75
CA ARG A 20 2.76 -12.70 -0.77
C ARG A 20 3.37 -11.30 -0.99
N ALA A 21 2.53 -10.31 -1.31
CA ALA A 21 2.94 -8.91 -1.36
C ALA A 21 3.72 -8.49 -0.11
N MET A 22 4.85 -7.81 -0.30
CA MET A 22 5.74 -7.42 0.81
C MET A 22 6.37 -6.03 0.60
N PRO A 23 6.55 -5.24 1.66
CA PRO A 23 7.18 -3.93 1.55
C PRO A 23 8.68 -4.07 1.24
N LEU A 24 9.17 -3.31 0.25
CA LEU A 24 10.58 -3.23 -0.14
C LEU A 24 11.28 -2.03 0.50
N VAL A 25 10.68 -0.84 0.36
CA VAL A 25 11.26 0.42 0.85
C VAL A 25 10.17 1.42 1.19
N GLN A 26 10.43 2.23 2.22
CA GLN A 26 9.60 3.38 2.58
C GLN A 26 10.42 4.66 2.40
N VAL A 27 9.86 5.63 1.69
CA VAL A 27 10.44 6.97 1.50
C VAL A 27 9.41 8.00 1.95
N LEU A 28 9.60 8.54 3.15
CA LEU A 28 8.68 9.50 3.78
C LEU A 28 7.23 8.96 3.84
N ASP A 29 6.34 9.45 2.98
CA ASP A 29 4.92 9.13 2.87
C ASP A 29 4.61 8.05 1.82
N GLU A 30 5.62 7.58 1.08
CA GLU A 30 5.50 6.53 0.08
C GLU A 30 6.04 5.19 0.58
N VAL A 31 5.39 4.10 0.16
CA VAL A 31 5.84 2.72 0.42
C VAL A 31 5.78 1.94 -0.88
N LEU A 32 6.92 1.38 -1.28
CA LEU A 32 7.01 0.47 -2.42
C LEU A 32 6.84 -0.98 -1.94
N PHE A 33 5.99 -1.72 -2.63
CA PHE A 33 5.77 -3.15 -2.39
C PHE A 33 6.24 -3.97 -3.60
N GLU A 34 6.81 -5.13 -3.35
CA GLU A 34 6.92 -6.20 -4.34
C GLU A 34 5.66 -7.04 -4.27
N VAL A 35 5.01 -7.26 -5.41
CA VAL A 35 3.70 -7.91 -5.49
C VAL A 35 3.69 -8.90 -6.66
N PRO A 36 3.29 -10.17 -6.45
CA PRO A 36 3.01 -11.07 -7.57
C PRO A 36 1.91 -10.49 -8.46
N GLU A 37 2.06 -10.58 -9.78
CA GLU A 37 1.15 -9.95 -10.75
C GLU A 37 -0.31 -10.34 -10.51
N GLU A 38 -0.57 -11.60 -10.17
CA GLU A 38 -1.89 -12.14 -9.86
C GLU A 38 -2.52 -11.63 -8.56
N GLU A 39 -1.75 -10.96 -7.70
CA GLU A 39 -2.20 -10.38 -6.43
C GLU A 39 -2.39 -8.86 -6.48
N THR A 40 -1.98 -8.22 -7.57
CA THR A 40 -1.89 -6.76 -7.74
C THR A 40 -3.16 -6.03 -7.28
N ASP A 41 -4.32 -6.33 -7.85
CA ASP A 41 -5.58 -5.65 -7.51
C ASP A 41 -5.93 -5.77 -6.02
N ARG A 42 -5.76 -6.98 -5.47
CA ARG A 42 -6.10 -7.25 -4.06
C ARG A 42 -5.11 -6.58 -3.12
N ALA A 43 -3.83 -6.63 -3.43
CA ALA A 43 -2.78 -6.02 -2.64
C ALA A 43 -2.95 -4.49 -2.63
N ALA A 44 -3.12 -3.88 -3.81
CA ALA A 44 -3.35 -2.45 -3.99
C ALA A 44 -4.51 -1.94 -3.14
N LYS A 45 -5.66 -2.63 -3.20
CA LYS A 45 -6.84 -2.25 -2.42
C LYS A 45 -6.60 -2.35 -0.92
N ILE A 46 -6.04 -3.47 -0.46
CA ILE A 46 -5.81 -3.73 0.97
C ILE A 46 -4.82 -2.72 1.56
N THR A 47 -3.71 -2.44 0.86
CA THR A 47 -2.70 -1.50 1.34
C THR A 47 -3.24 -0.08 1.34
N ALA A 48 -3.95 0.33 0.29
CA ALA A 48 -4.56 1.65 0.21
C ALA A 48 -5.60 1.88 1.31
N ASP A 49 -6.48 0.91 1.56
CA ASP A 49 -7.50 0.99 2.61
C ASP A 49 -6.88 1.05 4.02
N ALA A 50 -5.88 0.21 4.28
CA ALA A 50 -5.15 0.23 5.55
C ALA A 50 -4.48 1.60 5.79
N MET A 51 -3.76 2.12 4.79
CA MET A 51 -3.09 3.42 4.90
C MET A 51 -4.08 4.60 5.03
N ARG A 52 -5.23 4.57 4.33
CA ARG A 52 -6.30 5.58 4.47
C ARG A 52 -6.86 5.63 5.89
N SER A 53 -6.88 4.49 6.58
CA SER A 53 -7.45 4.33 7.93
C SER A 53 -6.42 4.38 9.07
N ALA A 54 -5.15 4.65 8.79
CA ALA A 54 -4.05 4.53 9.76
C ALA A 54 -4.26 5.36 11.04
N PHE A 55 -4.96 6.49 10.94
CA PHE A 55 -5.38 7.31 12.06
C PHE A 55 -6.78 7.86 11.84
N ALA A 56 -7.54 8.04 12.93
CA ALA A 56 -8.78 8.80 12.93
C ALA A 56 -8.46 10.29 12.89
N LEU A 57 -8.60 10.90 11.71
CA LEU A 57 -8.38 12.32 11.48
C LEU A 57 -9.71 13.00 11.12
N GLU A 58 -9.83 14.30 11.39
CA GLU A 58 -11.03 15.08 11.02
C GLU A 58 -11.20 15.19 9.50
N ALA A 59 -10.09 15.16 8.76
CA ALA A 59 -10.07 15.13 7.30
C ALA A 59 -9.62 13.75 6.80
N PRO A 60 -10.24 13.20 5.75
CA PRO A 60 -9.86 11.90 5.22
C PRO A 60 -8.50 11.95 4.52
N LEU A 61 -7.67 10.94 4.78
CA LEU A 61 -6.42 10.73 4.04
C LEU A 61 -6.74 10.22 2.63
N ARG A 62 -6.03 10.77 1.65
CA ARG A 62 -6.02 10.23 0.29
C ARG A 62 -4.76 9.40 0.12
N VAL A 63 -4.91 8.22 -0.46
CA VAL A 63 -3.79 7.34 -0.82
C VAL A 63 -3.91 7.09 -2.31
N GLY A 64 -2.87 7.47 -3.06
CA GLY A 64 -2.70 7.10 -4.45
C GLY A 64 -2.03 5.72 -4.52
N VAL A 65 -2.36 4.97 -5.57
CA VAL A 65 -1.69 3.71 -5.87
C VAL A 65 -1.10 3.83 -7.26
N GLU A 66 0.13 3.37 -7.40
CA GLU A 66 0.79 3.23 -8.68
C GLU A 66 1.34 1.81 -8.82
N VAL A 67 1.28 1.26 -10.01
CA VAL A 67 1.73 -0.11 -10.33
C VAL A 67 2.56 -0.08 -11.60
N GLY A 68 3.61 -0.89 -11.66
CA GLY A 68 4.48 -1.02 -12.82
C GLY A 68 5.47 -2.17 -12.66
N PRO A 69 6.15 -2.57 -13.75
CA PRO A 69 7.11 -3.67 -13.74
C PRO A 69 8.40 -3.34 -12.97
N ASN A 70 8.67 -2.05 -12.74
CA ASN A 70 9.77 -1.54 -11.93
C ASN A 70 9.41 -0.13 -11.43
N TRP A 71 10.23 0.43 -10.54
CA TRP A 71 9.97 1.74 -9.92
C TRP A 71 9.96 2.89 -10.95
N ALA A 72 10.78 2.85 -12.01
CA ALA A 72 10.81 3.92 -13.00
C ALA A 72 9.57 3.97 -13.90
N ASP A 73 8.86 2.84 -14.02
CA ASP A 73 7.72 2.64 -14.92
C ASP A 73 6.37 2.53 -14.16
N LEU A 74 6.29 3.06 -12.93
CA LEU A 74 5.03 3.10 -12.18
C LEU A 74 4.01 4.01 -12.89
N GLN A 75 2.76 3.55 -12.92
CA GLN A 75 1.63 4.30 -13.47
C GLN A 75 0.46 4.29 -12.50
N SER A 76 -0.32 5.38 -12.50
CA SER A 76 -1.50 5.49 -11.65
C SER A 76 -2.44 4.29 -11.85
N PHE A 77 -2.86 3.71 -10.75
CA PHE A 77 -3.68 2.50 -10.69
C PHE A 77 -4.93 2.78 -9.84
N GLU A 78 -6.10 2.43 -10.36
CA GLU A 78 -7.36 2.56 -9.62
C GLU A 78 -7.64 1.27 -8.82
N ALA A 79 -7.48 1.35 -7.50
CA ALA A 79 -7.69 0.26 -6.54
C ALA A 79 -9.05 0.29 -5.84
#